data_AF-A0A2V8K2G9-F1
#
_entry.id   AF-A0A2V8K2G9-F1
#
_cell.length_a   1.000
_cell.length_b   1.000
_cell.length_c   1.000
_cell.angle_alpha   90.00
_cell.angle_beta   90.00
_cell.angle_gamma   90.00
#
_symmetry.space_group_name_H-M   'P 1'
#
loop_
_entity.id
_entity.type
_entity.pdbx_description
1 polymer ?
#
loop_
_entity_poly.entity_id
_entity_poly.type
_entity_poly.pdbx_seq_one_letter_code
_entity_poly.pdbx_strand_id
1 'polypeptide(L)'
;MAGRVGRGEIWQFDEFSSETSLRVNGRLLYLDRFRLMPKEDPPNTEWMMGNARYLATGLCLDERAFDFAERIHLLLPDTAVGIDTPRLENRMSRFLCEDCY
;
A
#
# COMPACT_ATOMS: atom_id res chain seq x y z
N MET A 1 -5.54 4.25 5.67
CA MET A 1 -6.30 5.51 5.77
C MET A 1 -5.60 6.40 6.79
N ALA A 2 -5.45 7.70 6.51
CA ALA A 2 -4.71 8.66 7.33
C ALA A 2 -5.43 9.08 8.63
N GLY A 3 -6.71 8.77 8.77
CA GLY A 3 -7.55 9.18 9.90
C GLY A 3 -9.00 9.41 9.46
N ARG A 4 -9.77 10.17 10.24
CA ARG A 4 -11.12 10.62 9.85
C ARG A 4 -11.03 11.80 8.88
N VAL A 5 -10.65 11.52 7.64
CA VAL A 5 -10.41 12.53 6.58
C VAL A 5 -11.61 13.48 6.42
N GLY A 6 -12.83 12.96 6.38
CA GLY A 6 -14.06 13.79 6.27
C GLY A 6 -14.34 14.71 7.46
N ARG A 7 -13.58 14.59 8.57
CA ARG A 7 -13.61 15.49 9.72
C ARG A 7 -12.33 16.32 9.87
N GLY A 8 -11.46 16.34 8.85
CA GLY A 8 -10.19 17.06 8.87
C GLY A 8 -9.09 16.39 9.70
N GLU A 9 -9.31 15.16 10.16
CA GLU A 9 -8.31 14.43 10.92
C GLU A 9 -7.42 13.60 10.00
N ILE A 10 -6.17 14.02 9.87
CA ILE A 10 -5.17 13.43 8.99
C ILE A 10 -3.86 13.33 9.78
N TRP A 11 -3.30 12.12 9.88
CA TRP A 11 -2.03 11.83 10.53
C TRP A 11 -1.95 12.25 12.02
N GLN A 12 -3.07 12.18 12.75
CA GLN A 12 -3.16 12.59 14.17
C GLN A 12 -2.96 11.44 15.18
N PHE A 13 -2.71 10.21 14.71
CA PHE A 13 -2.43 9.08 15.59
C PHE A 13 -0.98 9.11 16.10
N ASP A 14 -0.72 8.46 17.23
CA ASP A 14 0.64 8.39 17.80
C ASP A 14 1.54 7.46 16.99
N GLU A 15 1.06 6.25 16.69
CA GLU A 15 1.77 5.25 15.89
C GLU A 15 0.80 4.35 15.14
N PHE A 16 1.19 3.95 13.94
CA PHE A 16 0.57 2.85 13.21
C PHE A 16 1.66 1.87 12.77
N SER A 17 1.55 0.60 13.18
CA SER A 17 2.46 -0.46 12.78
C SER A 17 1.67 -1.61 12.14
N SER A 18 2.12 -2.10 10.99
CA SER A 18 1.52 -3.23 10.30
C SER A 18 2.59 -4.19 9.83
N GLU A 19 2.31 -5.49 9.98
CA GLU A 19 3.09 -6.57 9.39
C GLU A 19 2.17 -7.44 8.55
N THR A 20 2.58 -7.74 7.32
CA THR A 20 1.89 -8.70 6.45
C THR A 20 2.89 -9.74 5.97
N SER A 21 2.60 -11.02 6.15
CA SER A 21 3.46 -12.10 5.67
C SER A 21 2.70 -13.12 4.83
N LEU A 22 3.34 -13.59 3.76
CA LEU A 22 2.83 -14.68 2.92
C LEU A 22 3.78 -15.86 2.99
N ARG A 23 3.24 -17.02 3.35
CA ARG A 23 3.96 -18.30 3.33
C ARG A 23 3.26 -19.27 2.39
N VAL A 24 4.04 -19.96 1.56
CA VAL A 24 3.56 -21.04 0.69
C VAL A 24 4.41 -22.27 1.00
N ASN A 25 3.75 -23.40 1.29
CA ASN A 25 4.41 -24.64 1.70
C ASN A 25 5.42 -24.44 2.85
N GLY A 26 5.05 -23.62 3.84
CA GLY A 26 5.88 -23.28 5.00
C GLY A 26 7.01 -22.26 4.74
N ARG A 27 7.34 -21.99 3.47
CA ARG A 27 8.39 -21.02 3.08
C ARG A 27 7.85 -19.60 3.04
N LEU A 28 8.56 -18.65 3.66
CA LEU A 28 8.25 -17.23 3.57
C LEU A 28 8.56 -16.71 2.15
N LEU A 29 7.53 -16.18 1.50
CA LEU A 29 7.61 -15.62 0.16
C LEU A 29 7.46 -14.10 0.14
N TYR A 30 6.76 -13.53 1.12
CA TYR A 30 6.60 -12.08 1.25
C TYR A 30 6.53 -11.66 2.72
N LEU A 31 7.09 -10.49 3.01
CA LEU A 31 7.01 -9.81 4.29
C LEU A 31 6.97 -8.30 4.04
N ASP A 32 5.85 -7.66 4.37
CA ASP A 32 5.74 -6.21 4.50
C ASP A 32 5.82 -5.84 5.97
N ARG A 33 6.61 -4.82 6.27
CA ARG A 33 6.65 -4.19 7.59
C ARG A 33 6.61 -2.70 7.38
N PHE A 34 5.57 -2.09 7.92
CA PHE A 34 5.33 -0.67 7.77
C PHE A 34 5.03 -0.06 9.12
N ARG A 35 5.66 1.08 9.39
CA ARG A 35 5.47 1.84 10.62
C ARG A 35 5.35 3.31 10.27
N LEU A 36 4.37 3.98 10.86
CA LEU A 36 4.19 5.43 10.79
C LEU A 36 4.16 5.99 12.19
N MET A 37 4.90 7.07 12.41
CA MET A 37 4.91 7.83 13.66
C MET A 37 4.81 9.31 13.32
N PRO A 38 3.59 9.84 13.09
CA PRO A 38 3.43 11.17 12.50
C PRO A 38 4.09 12.33 13.25
N LYS A 39 4.30 12.18 14.57
CA LYS A 39 4.99 13.19 15.40
C LYS A 39 6.51 13.15 15.27
N GLU A 40 7.08 12.02 14.88
CA GLU A 40 8.53 11.82 14.71
C GLU A 40 8.93 11.97 13.24
N ASP A 41 8.15 11.37 12.34
CA ASP A 41 8.35 11.38 10.89
C ASP A 41 7.01 11.64 10.16
N PRO A 42 6.72 12.91 9.79
CA PRO A 42 5.49 13.28 9.12
C PRO A 42 5.29 12.54 7.78
N PRO A 43 4.17 11.82 7.57
CA PRO A 43 3.99 10.99 6.37
C PRO A 43 3.73 11.78 5.08
N ASN A 44 3.64 13.11 5.16
CA ASN A 44 3.25 14.00 4.05
C ASN A 44 4.40 14.30 3.05
N THR A 45 5.58 13.75 3.28
CA THR A 45 6.70 13.87 2.34
C THR A 45 6.43 13.06 1.07
N GLU A 46 6.88 13.55 -0.09
CA GLU A 46 6.64 12.89 -1.39
C GLU A 46 7.18 11.45 -1.46
N TRP A 47 8.23 11.13 -0.70
CA TRP A 47 8.82 9.79 -0.66
C TRP A 47 8.03 8.80 0.22
N MET A 48 7.12 9.29 1.09
CA MET A 48 6.26 8.46 1.93
C MET A 48 4.85 8.34 1.35
N MET A 49 3.93 9.22 1.78
CA MET A 49 2.55 9.25 1.33
C MET A 49 2.25 10.48 0.47
N GLY A 50 3.09 11.52 0.50
CA GLY A 50 2.82 12.78 -0.17
C GLY A 50 1.45 13.34 0.24
N ASN A 51 0.59 13.56 -0.75
CA ASN A 51 -0.80 13.98 -0.55
C ASN A 51 -1.79 12.81 -0.36
N ALA A 52 -1.33 11.56 -0.51
CA ALA A 52 -2.19 10.38 -0.39
C ALA A 52 -2.73 10.23 1.03
N ARG A 53 -4.04 10.01 1.14
CA ARG A 53 -4.74 9.80 2.42
C ARG A 53 -5.11 8.34 2.63
N TYR A 54 -5.02 7.55 1.58
CA TYR A 54 -5.36 6.14 1.56
C TYR A 54 -4.18 5.34 1.02
N LEU A 55 -3.91 4.23 1.68
CA LEU A 55 -2.93 3.23 1.26
C LEU A 55 -3.66 1.89 1.29
N ALA A 56 -3.52 1.14 0.21
CA ALA A 56 -3.93 -0.24 0.12
C ALA A 56 -2.76 -1.09 -0.37
N THR A 57 -2.54 -2.23 0.28
CA THR A 57 -1.60 -3.25 -0.18
C THR A 57 -2.40 -4.48 -0.61
N GLY A 58 -2.17 -4.94 -1.84
CA GLY A 58 -2.76 -6.15 -2.40
C GLY A 58 -1.69 -7.21 -2.68
N LEU A 59 -1.98 -8.44 -2.28
CA LEU A 59 -1.19 -9.63 -2.61
C LEU A 59 -1.92 -10.40 -3.71
N CYS A 60 -1.23 -10.72 -4.81
CA CYS A 60 -1.79 -11.58 -5.84
C CYS A 60 -0.80 -12.69 -6.19
N LEU A 61 -1.19 -13.92 -5.87
CA LEU A 61 -0.46 -15.13 -6.24
C LEU A 61 -1.23 -15.84 -7.35
N ASP A 62 -1.00 -15.42 -8.59
CA ASP A 62 -1.65 -15.97 -9.77
C ASP A 62 -0.78 -15.74 -11.02
N GLU A 63 -0.85 -16.63 -12.01
CA GLU A 63 -0.12 -16.48 -13.27
C GLU A 63 -0.56 -15.23 -14.06
N ARG A 64 -1.81 -14.78 -13.87
CA ARG A 64 -2.40 -13.60 -14.51
C ARG A 64 -2.26 -12.33 -13.66
N ALA A 65 -1.45 -12.36 -12.61
CA ALA A 65 -1.28 -11.21 -11.72
C ALA A 65 -0.78 -9.96 -12.48
N PHE A 66 -0.04 -10.12 -13.59
CA PHE A 66 0.38 -9.01 -14.44
C PHE A 66 -0.83 -8.30 -15.07
N ASP A 67 -1.68 -9.03 -15.79
CA ASP A 67 -2.88 -8.49 -16.45
C ASP A 67 -3.87 -7.89 -15.45
N PHE A 68 -3.91 -8.43 -14.23
CA PHE A 68 -4.77 -7.91 -13.16
C PHE A 68 -4.23 -6.58 -12.63
N ALA A 69 -2.93 -6.49 -12.38
CA ALA A 69 -2.30 -5.27 -11.87
C ALA A 69 -2.34 -4.13 -12.90
N GLU A 70 -2.12 -4.43 -14.18
CA GLU A 70 -2.32 -3.46 -15.27
C GLU A 70 -3.77 -2.97 -15.33
N ARG A 71 -4.75 -3.88 -15.21
CA ARG A 71 -6.17 -3.50 -15.15
C ARG A 71 -6.48 -2.58 -13.97
N ILE A 72 -5.92 -2.82 -12.79
CA ILE A 72 -6.13 -1.90 -11.66
C ILE A 72 -5.52 -0.53 -11.97
N HIS A 73 -4.33 -0.47 -12.56
CA HIS A 73 -3.71 0.81 -12.94
C HIS A 73 -4.60 1.60 -13.91
N LEU A 74 -5.24 0.92 -14.87
CA LEU A 74 -6.18 1.56 -15.80
C LEU A 74 -7.50 1.99 -15.15
N LEU A 75 -7.98 1.25 -14.15
CA LEU A 75 -9.23 1.57 -13.44
C LEU A 75 -9.07 2.69 -12.41
N LEU A 76 -7.84 2.93 -11.93
CA LEU A 76 -7.53 3.92 -10.90
C LEU A 76 -6.48 4.92 -11.41
N PRO A 77 -6.80 5.73 -12.43
CA PRO A 77 -5.83 6.62 -13.07
C PRO A 77 -5.29 7.72 -12.14
N ASP A 78 -6.09 8.14 -11.15
CA ASP A 78 -5.71 9.16 -10.16
C ASP A 78 -5.03 8.56 -8.91
N THR A 79 -4.72 7.25 -8.94
CA THR A 79 -4.02 6.54 -7.86
C THR A 79 -2.58 6.31 -8.26
N ALA A 80 -1.64 6.70 -7.39
CA ALA A 80 -0.26 6.30 -7.53
C ALA A 80 -0.16 4.79 -7.27
N VAL A 81 0.11 4.00 -8.31
CA VAL A 81 0.20 2.55 -8.25
C VAL A 81 1.66 2.11 -8.40
N GLY A 82 2.14 1.30 -7.47
CA GLY A 82 3.41 0.60 -7.58
C GLY A 82 3.19 -0.91 -7.59
N ILE A 83 3.77 -1.61 -8.57
CA ILE A 83 3.76 -3.07 -8.61
C ILE A 83 5.18 -3.55 -8.32
N ASP A 84 5.33 -4.35 -7.27
CA ASP A 84 6.56 -5.04 -6.91
C ASP A 84 6.44 -6.52 -7.30
N THR A 85 7.56 -7.17 -7.60
CA THR A 85 7.63 -8.59 -7.94
C THR A 85 8.82 -9.20 -7.21
N PRO A 86 8.65 -9.56 -5.93
CA PRO A 86 9.76 -9.99 -5.09
C PRO A 86 10.40 -11.31 -5.55
N ARG A 87 9.68 -12.14 -6.33
CA ARG A 87 10.18 -13.33 -7.05
C ARG A 87 9.34 -13.58 -8.30
N LEU A 88 9.90 -14.24 -9.32
CA LEU A 88 9.27 -14.51 -10.64
C LEU A 88 7.84 -15.10 -10.57
N GLU A 89 7.48 -15.77 -9.48
CA GLU A 89 6.19 -16.44 -9.29
C GLU A 89 5.17 -15.65 -8.43
N ASN A 90 5.58 -14.52 -7.82
CA ASN A 90 4.72 -13.77 -6.90
C ASN A 90 4.69 -12.28 -7.27
N ARG A 91 3.50 -11.71 -7.46
CA ARG A 91 3.35 -10.26 -7.65
C ARG A 91 2.63 -9.59 -6.51
N MET A 92 3.09 -8.38 -6.27
CA MET A 92 2.74 -7.52 -5.15
C MET A 92 2.28 -6.21 -5.74
N SER A 93 1.14 -5.69 -5.31
CA SER A 93 0.69 -4.37 -5.76
C SER A 93 0.40 -3.49 -4.56
N ARG A 94 1.01 -2.31 -4.54
CA ARG A 94 0.78 -1.26 -3.54
C ARG A 94 0.11 -0.08 -4.24
N PHE A 95 -0.94 0.44 -3.62
CA PHE A 95 -1.77 1.50 -4.16
C PHE A 95 -1.84 2.65 -3.16
N LEU A 96 -1.51 3.86 -3.60
CA LEU A 96 -1.61 5.10 -2.84
C LEU A 96 -2.61 6.01 -3.52
N CYS A 97 -3.61 6.46 -2.78
CA CYS A 97 -4.69 7.28 -3.31
C CYS A 97 -4.91 8.51 -2.44
N GLU A 98 -5.09 9.67 -3.07
CA GLU A 98 -5.47 10.91 -2.38
C GLU A 98 -6.90 10.81 -1.85
N ASP A 99 -7.84 10.30 -2.66
CA ASP A 99 -9.24 10.11 -2.30
C ASP A 99 -9.83 8.82 -2.91
N CYS A 100 -10.18 7.84 -2.07
CA CYS A 100 -10.97 6.68 -2.51
C CYS A 100 -12.46 7.01 -2.40
N TYR A 101 -13.13 7.26 -3.53
CA TYR A 101 -14.59 7.40 -3.63
C TYR A 101 -15.23 6.13 -4.15
#